data_AF-A0A9D4LIT7-F1
#
_entry.id   AF-A0A9D4LIT7-F1
#
_cell.length_a   1.000
_cell.length_b   1.000
_cell.length_c   1.000
_cell.angle_alpha   90.00
_cell.angle_beta   90.00
_cell.angle_gamma   90.00
#
_symmetry.space_group_name_H-M   'P 1'
#
loop_
_entity.id
_entity.type
_entity.pdbx_description
1 polymer ?
#
loop_
_entity_poly.entity_id
_entity_poly.type
_entity_poly.pdbx_seq_one_letter_code
_entity_poly.pdbx_strand_id
1 'polypeptide(L)' 'MSIQVWNVEEGTVLACYEGHIGRLLCCQWNGLDPSEVITGGDDYSIHVWAVGDHPLVQGQLGR' A
#
# COMPACT_ATOMS: atom_id res chain seq x y z
N MET A 1 -4.80 -8.01 6.39
CA MET A 1 -3.48 -8.38 5.81
C MET A 1 -2.70 -7.10 5.51
N SER A 2 -1.36 -7.12 5.53
CA SER A 2 -0.52 -5.93 5.35
C SER A 2 -0.04 -5.77 3.90
N ILE A 3 -0.08 -4.55 3.37
CA ILE A 3 0.57 -4.16 2.11
C ILE A 3 1.83 -3.38 2.48
N GLN A 4 2.94 -3.61 1.79
CA GLN A 4 4.18 -2.89 2.02
C GLN A 4 4.78 -2.40 0.71
N VAL A 5 5.27 -1.15 0.74
CA VAL A 5 6.09 -0.56 -0.32
C VAL A 5 7.52 -0.48 0.19
N TRP A 6 8.48 -0.86 -0.65
CA TRP A 6 9.88 -1.02 -0.27
C TRP A 6 10.78 -0.17 -1.15
N ASN A 7 11.80 0.42 -0.54
CA ASN A 7 13.01 0.80 -1.26
C ASN A 7 13.84 -0.47 -1.44
N VAL A 8 13.92 -0.94 -2.68
CA VAL A 8 14.61 -2.20 -3.00
C VAL A 8 16.13 -2.07 -2.86
N GLU A 9 16.70 -0.89 -3.18
CA GLU A 9 18.14 -0.66 -3.11
C GLU A 9 18.65 -0.64 -1.67
N GLU A 10 17.89 0.00 -0.78
CA GLU A 10 18.24 0.13 0.64
C GLU A 10 17.70 -1.03 1.49
N GLY A 11 16.77 -1.84 0.96
CA GLY A 11 16.10 -2.90 1.70
C GLY A 11 15.20 -2.39 2.83
N THR A 12 14.72 -1.15 2.72
CA THR A 12 13.91 -0.48 3.75
C THR A 12 12.43 -0.43 3.35
N VAL A 13 11.55 -0.47 4.35
CA VAL A 13 10.11 -0.29 4.14
C VAL A 13 9.79 1.21 4.09
N LEU A 14 9.19 1.66 2.99
CA LEU A 14 8.78 3.06 2.79
C LEU A 14 7.38 3.32 3.34
N ALA A 15 6.47 2.36 3.18
CA ALA A 15 5.09 2.49 3.65
C ALA A 15 4.49 1.13 3.98
N CYS A 16 3.59 1.13 4.97
CA CYS A 16 2.74 0.01 5.33
C CYS A 16 1.27 0.46 5.27
N TYR A 17 0.44 -0.32 4.59
CA TYR A 17 -1.00 -0.08 4.53
C TYR A 17 -1.77 -1.24 5.13
N GLU A 18 -2.87 -0.89 5.77
CA GLU A 18 -3.84 -1.83 6.33
C GLU A 18 -5.24 -1.42 5.84
N GLY A 19 -6.09 -2.40 5.57
CA GLY A 19 -7.47 -2.15 5.18
C GLY A 19 -8.15 -3.32 4.49
N HIS A 20 -7.38 -4.21 3.84
CA HIS A 20 -7.95 -5.48 3.40
C HIS A 20 -8.28 -6.36 4.60
N ILE A 21 -9.56 -6.72 4.69
CA ILE A 21 -10.14 -7.61 5.71
C ILE A 21 -9.83 -9.08 5.34
N GLY A 22 -9.50 -9.32 4.07
CA GLY A 22 -9.17 -10.61 3.49
C GLY A 22 -7.69 -10.79 3.13
N ARG A 23 -7.39 -11.91 2.45
CA ARG A 23 -6.10 -12.17 1.80
C ARG A 23 -5.93 -11.25 0.60
N LEU A 24 -4.75 -10.66 0.50
CA LEU A 24 -4.31 -10.02 -0.73
C LEU A 24 -4.00 -11.08 -1.78
N LEU A 25 -4.57 -10.90 -2.97
CA LEU A 25 -4.39 -11.82 -4.09
C LEU A 25 -3.55 -11.18 -5.20
N CYS A 26 -3.57 -9.86 -5.33
CA CYS A 26 -2.80 -9.13 -6.33
C CYS A 26 -2.45 -7.70 -5.90
N CYS A 27 -1.38 -7.17 -6.49
CA CYS A 27 -0.99 -5.77 -6.41
C CYS A 27 -0.41 -5.30 -7.75
N GLN A 28 -0.59 -4.02 -8.07
CA GLN A 28 -0.05 -3.40 -9.28
C GLN A 28 0.19 -1.91 -9.04
N TRP A 29 1.33 -1.39 -9.49
CA TRP A 29 1.54 0.06 -9.59
C TRP A 29 0.63 0.65 -10.67
N ASN A 30 0.03 1.80 -10.40
CA ASN A 30 -0.74 2.50 -11.42
C ASN A 30 0.21 2.96 -12.55
N GLY A 31 -0.10 2.57 -13.79
CA GLY A 31 0.72 2.86 -14.96
C GLY A 31 0.62 4.31 -15.47
N LEU A 32 -0.36 5.08 -14.98
CA LEU A 32 -0.57 6.49 -15.33
C LEU A 32 -0.14 7.43 -14.21
N ASP A 33 -0.24 6.99 -12.95
CA ASP A 33 0.21 7.74 -11.77
C ASP A 33 1.15 6.86 -10.91
N PRO A 34 2.47 7.10 -10.92
CA PRO A 34 3.42 6.29 -10.17
C PRO A 34 3.30 6.47 -8.65
N SER A 35 2.53 7.46 -8.18
CA SER A 35 2.26 7.68 -6.76
C SER A 35 1.09 6.84 -6.25
N GLU A 36 0.61 5.86 -7.01
CA GLU A 36 -0.49 4.99 -6.60
C GLU A 36 -0.18 3.50 -6.76
N VAL A 37 -0.66 2.72 -5.78
CA VAL A 37 -0.68 1.25 -5.82
C VAL A 37 -2.11 0.77 -5.75
N ILE A 38 -2.47 -0.19 -6.60
CA ILE A 38 -3.77 -0.82 -6.65
C ILE A 38 -3.63 -2.24 -6.10
N THR A 39 -4.50 -2.64 -5.20
CA THR A 39 -4.52 -4.00 -4.64
C THR A 39 -5.91 -4.62 -4.70
N GLY A 40 -5.96 -5.94 -4.88
CA GLY A 40 -7.20 -6.72 -4.88
C GLY A 40 -7.13 -7.90 -3.90
N GLY A 41 -8.23 -8.15 -3.20
CA GLY A 41 -8.32 -9.17 -2.15
C GLY A 41 -9.50 -10.14 -2.30
N ASP A 42 -9.48 -11.20 -1.50
CA ASP A 42 -10.62 -12.13 -1.35
C ASP A 42 -11.77 -11.58 -0.49
N ASP A 43 -11.62 -10.35 0.02
CA ASP A 43 -12.66 -9.56 0.66
C ASP A 43 -13.57 -8.82 -0.33
N TYR A 44 -13.48 -9.18 -1.61
CA TYR A 44 -14.28 -8.63 -2.70
C TYR A 44 -14.07 -7.12 -2.92
N SER A 45 -12.93 -6.57 -2.52
CA SER A 45 -12.59 -5.17 -2.72
C SER A 45 -11.34 -4.96 -3.59
N ILE A 46 -11.29 -3.78 -4.20
CA ILE A 46 -10.09 -3.20 -4.81
C ILE A 46 -9.80 -1.90 -4.07
N HIS A 47 -8.58 -1.74 -3.59
CA HIS A 47 -8.15 -0.52 -2.90
C HIS A 47 -7.09 0.18 -3.74
N VAL A 48 -7.12 1.52 -3.72
CA VAL A 48 -6.09 2.38 -4.32
C VAL A 48 -5.41 3.12 -3.18
N TRP A 49 -4.09 3.03 -3.14
CA TRP A 49 -3.25 3.57 -2.09
C TRP A 49 -2.34 4.64 -2.66
N ALA A 50 -2.37 5.82 -2.07
CA ALA A 50 -1.38 6.85 -2.37
C ALA A 50 -0.03 6.49 -1.72
N VAL A 51 1.01 6.44 -2.54
CA VAL A 51 2.43 6.33 -2.22
C VAL A 51 3.04 7.71 -2.48
N GLY A 52 2.97 8.60 -1.50
CA GLY A 52 3.59 9.92 -1.62
C GLY A 52 5.11 9.88 -1.34
N ASP A 53 5.80 10.98 -1.67
CA ASP A 53 7.20 11.27 -1.27
C ASP A 53 7.39 11.43 0.25
N HIS A 54 6.31 11.33 1.03
CA HIS A 54 6.39 11.51 2.47
C HIS A 54 6.73 10.19 3.17
N PRO A 55 7.84 10.12 3.93
CA PRO A 55 8.03 9.03 4.87
C PRO A 55 6.89 9.12 5.88
N LEU A 56 5.89 8.26 5.76
CA LEU A 56 4.80 8.23 6.72
C LEU A 56 5.33 7.62 8.00
N VAL A 57 5.55 8.51 8.97
CA VAL A 57 5.67 8.21 10.39
C VAL A 57 4.56 7.23 10.78
N GLN A 58 4.95 6.09 11.34
CA GLN A 58 4.04 5.16 12.01
C GLN A 58 3.18 5.93 13.03
N GLY A 59 1.86 5.96 12.80
CA GLY A 59 0.88 6.36 13.81
C GLY A 59 0.09 7.62 13.48
N GLN A 60 -0.92 7.48 12.62
CA GLN A 60 -2.15 8.25 12.80
C GLN A 60 -3.35 7.31 12.72
N LEU A 61 -3.67 6.72 13.87
CA LEU A 61 -5.03 6.30 14.21
C LEU A 61 -5.75 7.52 14.81
N GLY A 62 -6.91 7.87 14.26
CA GLY A 62 -7.81 8.93 14.73
C GLY A 62 -7.60 10.25 13.97
N ARG A 63 -8.58 10.81 13.27
CA ARG A 63 -10.02 10.83 13.50
C ARG A 63 -10.76 11.05 12.17
#